data_AF-A0A975MPJ0-F1
#
_entry.id   AF-A0A975MPJ0-F1
#
_cell.length_a   1.000
_cell.length_b   1.000
_cell.length_c   1.000
_cell.angle_alpha   90.00
_cell.angle_beta   90.00
_cell.angle_gamma   90.00
#
_symmetry.space_group_name_H-M   'P 1'
#
loop_
_entity.id
_entity.type
_entity.pdbx_description
1 polymer ?
#
loop_
_entity_poly.entity_id
_entity_poly.type
_entity_poly.pdbx_seq_one_letter_code
_entity_poly.pdbx_strand_id
1 'polypeptide(L)'
;MKTLNSVLSLTVMGLALAGSAQADVLVNTGAPNFTGFPLALNSGEWLAAEFTTTQVEEITDINAYIQADSGNPDNASFHISIYGNAGSAPDLSNQLFSQQASYSADGWNGLSGLTTVLNAGSYWVALEVSGSDTLQGLLPVYVANPAQGVAWDDPSTTYGYHAASGNAFNFGVQINAVPVPGSVWLFGTALLALGRFGKRKAV
;
A
#
# COMPACT_ATOMS: atom_id res chain seq x y z
N MET A 1 8.46 -9.45 60.00
CA MET A 1 8.90 -8.48 58.96
C MET A 1 9.72 -9.21 57.90
N LYS A 2 9.08 -9.78 56.87
CA LYS A 2 9.75 -10.38 55.71
C LYS A 2 8.87 -10.20 54.47
N THR A 3 9.53 -9.87 53.36
CA THR A 3 9.13 -10.00 51.94
C THR A 3 7.97 -9.15 51.41
N LEU A 4 8.24 -7.86 51.18
CA LEU A 4 7.68 -7.10 50.05
C LEU A 4 8.86 -6.42 49.35
N ASN A 5 9.48 -7.05 48.33
CA ASN A 5 10.47 -6.37 47.48
C ASN A 5 10.70 -7.03 46.10
N SER A 6 10.06 -8.16 45.76
CA SER A 6 10.39 -8.92 44.54
C SER A 6 9.49 -8.65 43.32
N VAL A 7 8.49 -7.78 43.39
CA VAL A 7 7.54 -7.57 42.28
C VAL A 7 7.99 -6.45 41.32
N LEU A 8 8.94 -5.60 41.72
CA LEU A 8 9.33 -4.43 40.90
C LEU A 8 10.37 -4.73 39.81
N SER A 9 11.10 -5.85 39.87
CA SER A 9 12.19 -6.15 38.93
C SER A 9 11.75 -6.82 37.62
N LEU A 10 10.51 -7.32 37.49
CA LEU A 10 10.06 -7.98 36.25
C LEU A 10 9.53 -6.99 35.19
N THR A 11 9.12 -5.79 35.57
CA THR A 11 8.46 -4.84 34.65
C THR A 11 9.46 -4.06 33.79
N VAL A 12 10.71 -3.90 34.22
CA VAL A 12 11.72 -3.08 33.51
C VAL A 12 12.42 -3.85 32.38
N MET A 13 12.48 -5.18 32.44
CA MET A 13 13.17 -6.00 31.42
C MET A 13 12.38 -6.16 30.11
N GLY A 14 11.06 -5.91 30.13
CA GLY A 14 10.18 -6.07 28.97
C GLY A 14 10.17 -4.90 27.97
N LEU A 15 10.70 -3.73 28.35
CA LEU A 15 10.71 -2.52 27.50
C LEU A 15 11.90 -2.45 26.53
N ALA A 16 12.90 -3.33 26.66
CA ALA A 16 14.15 -3.25 25.90
C ALA A 16 14.11 -3.94 24.52
N LEU A 17 13.00 -4.58 24.15
CA LEU A 17 12.84 -5.27 22.85
C LEU A 17 11.96 -4.51 21.85
N ALA A 18 11.71 -3.22 22.06
CA ALA A 18 11.11 -2.39 21.04
C ALA A 18 12.11 -2.21 19.88
N GLY A 19 12.09 -3.14 18.92
CA GLY A 19 12.82 -3.02 17.67
C GLY A 19 12.45 -1.69 17.00
N SER A 20 13.44 -0.94 16.55
CA SER A 20 13.20 0.24 15.71
C SER A 20 12.44 -0.21 14.46
N ALA A 21 11.30 0.41 14.19
CA ALA A 21 10.63 0.23 12.91
C ALA A 21 11.57 0.76 11.83
N GLN A 22 12.08 -0.13 10.98
CA GLN A 22 12.89 0.26 9.82
C GLN A 22 11.98 0.26 8.60
N ALA A 23 12.11 1.29 7.76
CA ALA A 23 11.43 1.32 6.48
C ALA A 23 11.84 0.09 5.66
N ASP A 24 10.84 -0.59 5.12
CA ASP A 24 10.95 -1.76 4.28
C ASP A 24 10.32 -1.48 2.91
N VAL A 25 10.81 -2.17 1.90
CA VAL A 25 10.34 -2.03 0.52
C VAL A 25 9.51 -3.26 0.20
N LEU A 26 8.20 -3.12 0.28
CA LEU A 26 7.25 -4.21 0.02
C LEU A 26 7.23 -4.62 -1.44
N VAL A 27 7.26 -3.63 -2.34
CA VAL A 27 7.28 -3.84 -3.77
C VAL A 27 8.29 -2.88 -4.37
N ASN A 28 9.18 -3.41 -5.19
CA ASN A 28 10.01 -2.60 -6.07
C ASN A 28 10.23 -3.32 -7.37
N THR A 29 9.43 -2.93 -8.36
CA THR A 29 9.51 -3.49 -9.71
C THR A 29 10.78 -3.07 -10.47
N GLY A 30 11.51 -2.08 -9.95
CA GLY A 30 12.63 -1.44 -10.63
C GLY A 30 12.16 -0.41 -11.65
N ALA A 31 13.10 0.38 -12.17
CA ALA A 31 12.78 1.30 -13.26
C ALA A 31 12.43 0.47 -14.52
N PRO A 32 11.26 0.70 -15.14
CA PRO A 32 10.90 0.01 -16.36
C PRO A 32 11.86 0.35 -17.50
N ASN A 33 12.01 -0.58 -18.44
CA ASN A 33 12.60 -0.27 -19.74
C ASN A 33 11.49 0.00 -20.79
N PHE A 34 11.82 0.84 -21.77
CA PHE A 34 10.89 1.28 -22.81
C PHE A 34 10.89 0.38 -24.06
N THR A 35 11.16 -0.91 -23.89
CA THR A 35 11.04 -1.84 -25.01
C THR A 35 9.58 -2.25 -25.15
N GLY A 36 9.00 -2.25 -26.36
CA GLY A 36 7.60 -2.66 -26.58
C GLY A 36 6.55 -1.55 -26.50
N PHE A 37 5.28 -1.94 -26.42
CA PHE A 37 4.13 -1.04 -26.37
C PHE A 37 3.73 -0.76 -24.91
N PRO A 38 3.70 0.50 -24.46
CA PRO A 38 3.24 0.82 -23.11
C PRO A 38 1.77 0.48 -22.92
N LEU A 39 1.37 0.22 -21.68
CA LEU A 39 -0.03 0.16 -21.28
C LEU A 39 -0.57 1.58 -21.16
N ALA A 40 -1.83 1.80 -21.49
CA ALA A 40 -2.46 3.07 -21.22
C ALA A 40 -2.93 3.11 -19.76
N LEU A 41 -2.88 4.30 -19.16
CA LEU A 41 -3.56 4.61 -17.91
C LEU A 41 -4.41 5.85 -18.12
N ASN A 42 -5.69 5.63 -18.33
CA ASN A 42 -6.67 6.68 -18.62
C ASN A 42 -8.07 6.21 -18.22
N SER A 43 -9.10 7.00 -18.52
CA SER A 43 -10.47 6.70 -18.13
C SER A 43 -11.06 5.43 -18.77
N GLY A 44 -10.40 4.82 -19.75
CA GLY A 44 -10.77 3.55 -20.37
C GLY A 44 -9.87 2.38 -20.01
N GLU A 45 -8.80 2.58 -19.25
CA GLU A 45 -7.90 1.50 -18.83
C GLU A 45 -7.30 1.80 -17.45
N TRP A 46 -7.65 0.96 -16.48
CA TRP A 46 -7.07 0.96 -15.13
C TRP A 46 -6.20 -0.28 -14.93
N LEU A 47 -5.22 -0.18 -14.05
CA LEU A 47 -4.21 -1.21 -13.86
C LEU A 47 -3.99 -1.47 -12.38
N ALA A 48 -3.83 -2.74 -12.00
CA ALA A 48 -3.57 -3.13 -10.63
C ALA A 48 -2.44 -4.16 -10.53
N ALA A 49 -1.68 -4.09 -9.44
CA ALA A 49 -0.58 -4.98 -9.10
C ALA A 49 -0.80 -5.61 -7.72
N GLU A 50 -0.61 -6.92 -7.63
CA GLU A 50 -0.72 -7.67 -6.37
C GLU A 50 0.56 -7.55 -5.55
N PHE A 51 0.39 -7.42 -4.23
CA PHE A 51 1.47 -7.47 -3.26
C PHE A 51 1.04 -8.17 -1.98
N THR A 52 2.01 -8.60 -1.18
CA THR A 52 1.77 -9.30 0.09
C THR A 52 2.54 -8.65 1.22
N THR A 53 1.90 -8.51 2.37
CA THR A 53 2.53 -8.16 3.65
C THR A 53 2.63 -9.42 4.52
N THR A 54 3.75 -9.60 5.21
CA THR A 54 3.96 -10.78 6.09
C THR A 54 3.65 -10.50 7.56
N GLN A 55 3.47 -9.23 7.90
CA GLN A 55 3.18 -8.72 9.23
C GLN A 55 2.30 -7.47 9.14
N VAL A 56 2.00 -6.86 10.28
CA VAL A 56 1.28 -5.57 10.30
C VAL A 56 2.24 -4.47 9.86
N GLU A 57 1.86 -3.76 8.81
CA GLU A 57 2.70 -2.74 8.17
C GLU A 57 1.92 -1.46 7.92
N GLU A 58 2.56 -0.33 8.13
CA GLU A 58 2.06 0.99 7.76
C GLU A 58 2.63 1.35 6.39
N ILE A 59 1.77 1.42 5.36
CA ILE A 59 2.15 1.89 4.04
C ILE A 59 2.45 3.39 4.12
N THR A 60 3.63 3.77 3.65
CA THR A 60 4.16 5.15 3.74
C THR A 60 4.22 5.83 2.38
N ASP A 61 4.56 5.09 1.33
CA ASP A 61 4.62 5.61 -0.03
C ASP A 61 4.08 4.57 -1.01
N ILE A 62 3.39 5.05 -2.05
CA ILE A 62 2.98 4.25 -3.20
C ILE A 62 3.27 5.06 -4.45
N ASN A 63 4.10 4.54 -5.34
CA ASN A 63 4.50 5.21 -6.56
C ASN A 63 4.34 4.29 -7.77
N ALA A 64 3.99 4.89 -8.90
CA ALA A 64 3.96 4.25 -10.21
C ALA A 64 4.89 4.98 -11.18
N TYR A 65 5.53 4.23 -12.08
CA TYR A 65 6.34 4.82 -13.14
C TYR A 65 5.42 5.18 -14.31
N ILE A 66 5.18 6.48 -14.51
CA ILE A 66 4.24 7.01 -15.48
C ILE A 66 4.97 7.93 -16.45
N GLN A 67 4.64 7.83 -17.73
CA GLN A 67 4.93 8.87 -18.71
C GLN A 67 3.66 9.55 -19.19
N ALA A 68 3.77 10.80 -19.61
CA ALA A 68 2.67 11.49 -20.28
C ALA A 68 2.50 10.96 -21.72
N ASP A 69 1.25 10.69 -22.11
CA ASP A 69 0.91 10.70 -23.54
C ASP A 69 0.85 12.14 -24.06
N SER A 70 0.93 12.30 -25.38
CA SER A 70 0.81 13.56 -26.12
C SER A 70 -0.43 14.40 -25.79
N GLY A 71 -1.50 13.77 -25.28
CA GLY A 71 -2.74 14.42 -24.85
C GLY A 71 -2.83 14.72 -23.35
N ASN A 72 -1.79 14.45 -22.57
CA ASN A 72 -1.82 14.59 -21.12
C ASN A 72 -1.82 16.08 -20.69
N PRO A 73 -2.78 16.51 -19.86
CA PRO A 73 -2.79 17.88 -19.35
C PRO A 73 -1.72 18.10 -18.25
N ASP A 74 -1.36 19.36 -18.02
CA ASP A 74 -0.50 19.73 -16.90
C ASP A 74 -1.16 19.37 -15.56
N ASN A 75 -0.37 18.81 -14.62
CA ASN A 75 -0.84 18.36 -13.31
C ASN A 75 -2.00 17.37 -13.37
N ALA A 76 -2.01 16.50 -14.39
CA ALA A 76 -3.07 15.52 -14.55
C ALA A 76 -3.22 14.65 -13.30
N SER A 77 -4.46 14.39 -12.89
CA SER A 77 -4.74 13.61 -11.68
C SER A 77 -5.12 12.17 -11.99
N PHE A 78 -4.88 11.29 -11.03
CA PHE A 78 -5.31 9.89 -11.02
C PHE A 78 -5.47 9.44 -9.57
N HIS A 79 -6.16 8.33 -9.33
CA HIS A 79 -6.28 7.73 -8.01
C HIS A 79 -5.33 6.54 -7.84
N ILE A 80 -4.80 6.43 -6.63
CA ILE A 80 -4.14 5.24 -6.14
C ILE A 80 -5.04 4.62 -5.07
N SER A 81 -5.43 3.37 -5.28
CA SER A 81 -6.33 2.63 -4.39
C SER A 81 -5.66 1.35 -3.89
N ILE A 82 -5.97 0.94 -2.66
CA ILE A 82 -5.62 -0.40 -2.14
C ILE A 82 -6.92 -1.18 -1.94
N TYR A 83 -6.98 -2.36 -2.52
CA TYR A 83 -8.08 -3.31 -2.37
C TYR A 83 -7.62 -4.57 -1.65
N GLY A 84 -8.56 -5.25 -0.99
CA GLY A 84 -8.38 -6.64 -0.58
C GLY A 84 -8.20 -7.57 -1.79
N ASN A 85 -7.77 -8.80 -1.53
CA ASN A 85 -7.62 -9.81 -2.57
C ASN A 85 -8.89 -10.68 -2.71
N ALA A 86 -9.45 -10.76 -3.93
CA ALA A 86 -10.54 -11.68 -4.28
C ALA A 86 -10.07 -12.91 -5.10
N GLY A 87 -8.77 -13.21 -5.09
CA GLY A 87 -8.18 -14.34 -5.79
C GLY A 87 -7.17 -13.86 -6.83
N SER A 88 -7.58 -13.76 -8.09
CA SER A 88 -6.71 -13.33 -9.20
C SER A 88 -6.89 -11.86 -9.60
N ALA A 89 -7.67 -11.09 -8.83
CA ALA A 89 -7.97 -9.69 -9.10
C ALA A 89 -8.33 -8.95 -7.79
N PRO A 90 -8.29 -7.59 -7.80
CA PRO A 90 -8.80 -6.76 -6.71
C PRO A 90 -10.23 -7.10 -6.27
N ASP A 91 -10.46 -7.13 -4.95
CA ASP A 91 -11.80 -7.19 -4.35
C ASP A 91 -12.42 -5.79 -4.29
N LEU A 92 -13.24 -5.45 -5.30
CA LEU A 92 -13.92 -4.16 -5.36
C LEU A 92 -14.92 -3.92 -4.22
N SER A 93 -15.35 -4.96 -3.50
CA SER A 93 -16.20 -4.81 -2.31
C SER A 93 -15.42 -4.46 -1.04
N ASN A 94 -14.09 -4.51 -1.11
CA ASN A 94 -13.17 -4.31 0.01
C ASN A 94 -12.08 -3.29 -0.36
N GLN A 95 -12.48 -2.05 -0.64
CA GLN A 95 -11.55 -0.92 -0.80
C GLN A 95 -11.07 -0.45 0.59
N LEU A 96 -9.77 -0.58 0.83
CA LEU A 96 -9.12 -0.26 2.10
C LEU A 96 -8.59 1.17 2.13
N PHE A 97 -8.22 1.68 0.95
CA PHE A 97 -7.64 3.01 0.76
C PHE A 97 -7.94 3.49 -0.65
N SER A 98 -8.15 4.80 -0.82
CA SER A 98 -8.15 5.47 -2.11
C SER A 98 -7.84 6.94 -1.92
N GLN A 99 -6.88 7.46 -2.70
CA GLN A 99 -6.52 8.87 -2.66
C GLN A 99 -6.00 9.33 -4.02
N GLN A 100 -6.33 10.57 -4.37
CA GLN A 100 -5.86 11.20 -5.60
C GLN A 100 -4.37 11.57 -5.50
N ALA A 101 -3.61 11.18 -6.53
CA ALA A 101 -2.26 11.60 -6.81
C ALA A 101 -2.24 12.51 -8.05
N SER A 102 -1.09 13.15 -8.28
CA SER A 102 -0.88 14.01 -9.44
C SER A 102 0.35 13.56 -10.22
N TYR A 103 0.24 13.56 -11.54
CA TYR A 103 1.37 13.46 -12.44
C TYR A 103 2.09 14.82 -12.48
N SER A 104 3.40 14.79 -12.26
CA SER A 104 4.25 16.00 -12.23
C SER A 104 5.30 16.00 -13.33
N ALA A 105 5.85 14.83 -13.67
CA ALA A 105 6.82 14.62 -14.73
C ALA A 105 6.93 13.13 -15.05
N ASP A 106 7.57 12.80 -16.18
CA ASP A 106 7.89 11.40 -16.51
C ASP A 106 8.77 10.76 -15.42
N GLY A 107 8.32 9.61 -14.92
CA GLY A 107 9.01 8.87 -13.87
C GLY A 107 8.08 8.42 -12.75
N TRP A 108 8.64 8.29 -11.54
CA TRP A 108 7.89 7.88 -10.36
C TRP A 108 6.96 9.00 -9.88
N ASN A 109 5.66 8.75 -9.95
CA ASN A 109 4.61 9.63 -9.45
C ASN A 109 3.70 8.85 -8.49
N GLY A 110 3.18 9.51 -7.47
CA GLY A 110 2.31 8.84 -6.53
C GLY A 110 2.07 9.60 -5.24
N LEU A 111 1.96 8.86 -4.15
CA LEU A 111 1.62 9.35 -2.82
C LEU A 111 2.75 9.06 -1.84
N SER A 112 2.97 10.00 -0.92
CA SER A 112 3.99 9.91 0.13
C SER A 112 3.44 10.38 1.47
N GLY A 113 4.02 9.89 2.57
CA GLY A 113 3.60 10.25 3.93
C GLY A 113 2.23 9.67 4.30
N LEU A 114 1.89 8.53 3.71
CA LEU A 114 0.69 7.77 4.04
C LEU A 114 0.81 7.15 5.45
N THR A 115 -0.34 6.86 6.06
CA THR A 115 -0.44 6.22 7.38
C THR A 115 -1.39 5.02 7.34
N THR A 116 -1.47 4.35 6.18
CA THR A 116 -2.43 3.28 5.94
C THR A 116 -1.90 1.98 6.52
N VAL A 117 -2.50 1.50 7.61
CA VAL A 117 -2.08 0.27 8.28
C VAL A 117 -2.79 -0.94 7.67
N LEU A 118 -2.00 -1.92 7.22
CA LEU A 118 -2.46 -3.20 6.70
C LEU A 118 -2.02 -4.33 7.64
N ASN A 119 -2.88 -5.33 7.81
CA ASN A 119 -2.49 -6.57 8.46
C ASN A 119 -1.66 -7.43 7.50
N ALA A 120 -1.12 -8.55 7.98
CA ALA A 120 -0.51 -9.55 7.09
C ALA A 120 -1.58 -10.11 6.13
N GLY A 121 -1.28 -10.15 4.83
CA GLY A 121 -2.22 -10.62 3.81
C GLY A 121 -1.79 -10.29 2.38
N SER A 122 -2.62 -10.68 1.41
CA SER A 122 -2.50 -10.28 0.01
C SER A 122 -3.43 -9.11 -0.28
N TYR A 123 -2.92 -8.14 -1.04
CA TYR A 123 -3.60 -6.91 -1.40
C TYR A 123 -3.30 -6.54 -2.85
N TRP A 124 -4.10 -5.63 -3.39
CA TRP A 124 -3.88 -5.05 -4.70
C TRP A 124 -3.72 -3.55 -4.60
N VAL A 125 -2.69 -3.01 -5.22
CA VAL A 125 -2.60 -1.58 -5.50
C VAL A 125 -3.10 -1.31 -6.90
N ALA A 126 -4.01 -0.36 -7.04
CA ALA A 126 -4.68 -0.01 -8.29
C ALA A 126 -4.38 1.44 -8.66
N LEU A 127 -4.17 1.67 -9.95
CA LEU A 127 -4.03 2.98 -10.59
C LEU A 127 -5.29 3.20 -11.42
N GLU A 128 -6.06 4.21 -11.05
CA GLU A 128 -7.40 4.44 -11.56
C GLU A 128 -7.52 5.87 -12.07
N VAL A 129 -8.16 6.05 -13.21
CA VAL A 129 -8.49 7.38 -13.74
C VAL A 129 -10.00 7.45 -13.83
N SER A 130 -10.61 8.02 -12.79
CA SER A 130 -12.07 8.15 -12.68
C SER A 130 -12.60 9.34 -13.49
N GLY A 131 -13.92 9.54 -13.53
CA GLY A 131 -14.54 10.63 -14.29
C GLY A 131 -14.16 12.05 -13.85
N SER A 132 -13.59 12.22 -12.66
CA SER A 132 -13.04 13.50 -12.17
C SER A 132 -11.54 13.66 -12.44
N ASP A 133 -10.88 12.59 -12.88
CA ASP A 133 -9.45 12.56 -13.15
C ASP A 133 -9.13 12.91 -14.60
N THR A 134 -7.88 13.28 -14.86
CA THR A 134 -7.48 13.85 -16.15
C THR A 134 -6.24 13.20 -16.76
N LEU A 135 -5.61 12.24 -16.07
CA LEU A 135 -4.42 11.56 -16.54
C LEU A 135 -4.66 10.84 -17.88
N GLN A 136 -3.77 11.10 -18.83
CA GLN A 136 -3.55 10.33 -20.04
C GLN A 136 -2.11 9.81 -19.98
N GLY A 137 -1.94 8.72 -19.23
CA GLY A 137 -0.65 8.16 -18.89
C GLY A 137 -0.27 6.95 -19.74
N LEU A 138 1.03 6.71 -19.84
CA LEU A 138 1.64 5.53 -20.43
C LEU A 138 2.50 4.82 -19.39
N LEU A 139 2.28 3.53 -19.20
CA LEU A 139 3.00 2.67 -18.26
C LEU A 139 3.90 1.71 -19.03
N PRO A 140 5.23 1.78 -18.90
CA PRO A 140 6.13 0.94 -19.69
C PRO A 140 6.12 -0.51 -19.20
N VAL A 141 6.17 -1.47 -20.14
CA VAL A 141 5.75 -2.87 -19.93
C VAL A 141 6.83 -3.89 -19.54
N TYR A 142 8.04 -3.45 -19.20
CA TYR A 142 9.09 -4.37 -18.77
C TYR A 142 9.81 -3.86 -17.55
N VAL A 143 9.61 -4.56 -16.45
CA VAL A 143 10.19 -4.26 -15.15
C VAL A 143 11.16 -5.36 -14.74
N ALA A 144 12.15 -5.01 -13.92
CA ALA A 144 13.19 -5.96 -13.50
C ALA A 144 12.64 -7.02 -12.53
N ASN A 145 11.71 -6.62 -11.66
CA ASN A 145 11.09 -7.49 -10.66
C ASN A 145 9.56 -7.42 -10.80
N PRO A 146 8.94 -8.25 -11.64
CA PRO A 146 7.49 -8.27 -11.81
C PRO A 146 6.71 -8.37 -10.47
N ALA A 147 5.53 -7.75 -10.42
CA ALA A 147 4.60 -7.96 -9.31
C ALA A 147 4.14 -9.43 -9.28
N GLN A 148 3.58 -9.87 -8.13
CA GLN A 148 3.11 -11.25 -7.97
C GLN A 148 1.94 -11.58 -8.90
N GLY A 149 1.09 -10.58 -9.14
CA GLY A 149 -0.06 -10.64 -10.01
C GLY A 149 -0.31 -9.25 -10.61
N VAL A 150 -0.94 -9.23 -11.78
CA VAL A 150 -1.37 -8.00 -12.46
C VAL A 150 -2.80 -8.17 -12.95
N ALA A 151 -3.55 -7.08 -12.93
CA ALA A 151 -4.92 -7.04 -13.41
C ALA A 151 -5.18 -5.71 -14.13
N TRP A 152 -6.18 -5.72 -15.01
CA TRP A 152 -6.60 -4.54 -15.76
C TRP A 152 -8.12 -4.42 -15.71
N ASP A 153 -8.64 -3.21 -15.81
CA ASP A 153 -10.08 -2.94 -15.93
C ASP A 153 -10.30 -2.00 -17.12
N ASP A 154 -11.33 -2.25 -17.91
CA ASP A 154 -11.85 -1.32 -18.90
C ASP A 154 -13.22 -0.83 -18.42
N PRO A 155 -13.22 0.21 -17.56
CA PRO A 155 -14.46 0.73 -16.98
C PRO A 155 -15.40 1.32 -18.04
N SER A 156 -14.95 1.52 -19.28
CA SER A 156 -15.78 2.02 -20.39
C SER A 156 -16.67 0.93 -21.01
N THR A 157 -16.30 -0.35 -20.86
CA THR A 157 -17.05 -1.48 -21.43
C THR A 157 -17.68 -2.38 -20.38
N THR A 158 -16.91 -2.84 -19.40
CA THR A 158 -17.37 -3.72 -18.32
C THR A 158 -16.61 -3.37 -17.05
N TYR A 159 -17.33 -2.91 -16.03
CA TYR A 159 -16.72 -2.56 -14.76
C TYR A 159 -16.26 -3.82 -14.02
N GLY A 160 -14.96 -3.93 -13.75
CA GLY A 160 -14.38 -5.00 -12.95
C GLY A 160 -12.99 -5.40 -13.41
N TYR A 161 -12.05 -5.50 -12.47
CA TYR A 161 -10.71 -5.99 -12.78
C TYR A 161 -10.70 -7.43 -13.29
N HIS A 162 -9.95 -7.64 -14.37
CA HIS A 162 -9.66 -8.92 -14.97
C HIS A 162 -8.18 -9.27 -14.77
N ALA A 163 -7.91 -10.50 -14.34
CA ALA A 163 -6.55 -11.00 -14.22
C ALA A 163 -5.82 -10.91 -15.57
N ALA A 164 -4.67 -10.26 -15.58
CA ALA A 164 -3.75 -10.29 -16.71
C ALA A 164 -2.73 -11.42 -16.52
N SER A 165 -2.25 -11.98 -17.62
CA SER A 165 -1.20 -12.99 -17.60
C SER A 165 -0.08 -12.66 -18.56
N GLY A 166 1.14 -13.03 -18.19
CA GLY A 166 2.35 -12.78 -18.96
C GLY A 166 2.98 -11.41 -18.69
N ASN A 167 4.20 -11.24 -19.21
CA ASN A 167 5.01 -10.07 -18.89
C ASN A 167 4.49 -8.76 -19.51
N ALA A 168 3.58 -8.83 -20.48
CA ALA A 168 3.08 -7.68 -21.23
C ALA A 168 2.23 -6.71 -20.40
N PHE A 169 1.80 -7.11 -19.19
CA PHE A 169 0.98 -6.29 -18.30
C PHE A 169 1.71 -5.87 -17.03
N ASN A 170 3.01 -6.16 -16.92
CA ASN A 170 3.79 -5.66 -15.81
C ASN A 170 4.05 -4.16 -15.99
N PHE A 171 3.97 -3.40 -14.91
CA PHE A 171 4.25 -1.98 -14.91
C PHE A 171 5.03 -1.57 -13.67
N GLY A 172 5.65 -0.39 -13.74
CA GLY A 172 6.47 0.14 -12.67
C GLY A 172 5.62 0.52 -11.45
N VAL A 173 5.76 -0.24 -10.37
CA VAL A 173 5.20 0.06 -9.03
C VAL A 173 6.27 -0.03 -7.97
N GLN A 174 6.21 0.88 -7.00
CA GLN A 174 6.98 0.87 -5.76
C GLN A 174 6.06 1.12 -4.56
N ILE A 175 6.17 0.27 -3.54
CA ILE A 175 5.45 0.41 -2.27
C ILE A 175 6.47 0.35 -1.14
N ASN A 176 6.52 1.41 -0.35
CA ASN A 176 7.32 1.48 0.87
C ASN A 176 6.40 1.38 2.09
N ALA A 177 6.85 0.65 3.09
CA ALA A 177 6.11 0.49 4.32
C ALA A 177 7.04 0.46 5.53
N VAL A 178 6.45 0.60 6.71
CA VAL A 178 7.16 0.51 7.98
C VAL A 178 6.43 -0.52 8.84
N PRO A 179 7.11 -1.57 9.34
CA PRO A 179 6.51 -2.51 10.26
C PRO A 179 6.01 -1.82 11.52
N VAL A 180 4.76 -2.07 11.93
CA VAL A 180 4.23 -1.51 13.18
C VAL A 180 4.87 -2.24 14.35
N PRO A 181 5.68 -1.58 15.21
CA PRO A 181 6.35 -2.28 16.30
C PRO A 181 5.36 -2.96 17.25
N GLY A 182 5.64 -4.21 17.61
CA GLY A 182 4.83 -4.93 18.60
C GLY A 182 4.74 -4.21 19.95
N SER A 183 5.68 -3.32 20.25
CA SER A 183 5.65 -2.44 21.42
C SER A 183 4.48 -1.46 21.43
N VAL A 184 3.98 -1.03 20.26
CA VAL A 184 2.78 -0.18 20.16
C VAL A 184 1.54 -0.94 20.63
N TRP A 185 1.41 -2.20 20.22
CA TRP A 185 0.35 -3.10 20.69
C TRP A 185 0.47 -3.40 22.18
N LEU A 186 1.67 -3.67 22.68
CA LEU A 186 1.93 -3.87 24.11
C LEU A 186 1.60 -2.61 24.93
N PHE A 187 1.97 -1.43 24.44
CA PHE A 187 1.67 -0.17 25.09
C PHE A 187 0.15 0.08 25.13
N GLY A 188 -0.54 -0.10 24.00
CA GLY A 188 -2.00 0.04 23.93
C GLY A 188 -2.74 -0.93 24.86
N THR A 189 -2.32 -2.19 24.89
CA THR A 189 -2.91 -3.21 25.79
C THR A 189 -2.62 -2.93 27.26
N ALA A 190 -1.41 -2.48 27.60
CA ALA A 190 -1.06 -2.07 28.95
C ALA A 190 -1.90 -0.87 29.43
N LEU A 191 -2.13 0.12 28.56
CA LEU A 191 -2.95 1.29 28.87
C LEU A 191 -4.42 0.89 29.13
N LEU A 192 -4.98 0.01 28.31
CA LEU A 192 -6.32 -0.54 28.50
C LEU A 192 -6.45 -1.34 29.80
N ALA A 193 -5.44 -2.14 30.13
CA ALA A 193 -5.40 -2.88 31.38
C ALA A 193 -5.41 -1.91 32.58
N LEU A 194 -4.51 -0.92 32.59
CA LEU A 194 -4.42 0.09 33.66
C LEU A 194 -5.72 0.91 33.81
N GLY A 195 -6.36 1.28 32.70
CA GLY A 195 -7.65 2.00 32.71
C GLY A 195 -8.80 1.21 33.34
N ARG A 196 -8.77 -0.13 33.27
CA ARG A 196 -9.75 -1.01 33.93
C ARG A 196 -9.46 -1.18 35.43
N PHE A 197 -8.19 -1.14 35.85
CA PHE A 197 -7.83 -1.23 37.27
C PHE A 197 -8.03 0.09 38.04
N GLY A 198 -8.00 1.25 37.37
CA GLY A 198 -8.22 2.56 37.98
C GLY A 198 -9.67 2.87 38.41
N LYS A 199 -10.66 2.05 38.00
CA LYS A 199 -12.09 2.26 38.33
C LYS A 199 -12.61 1.46 39.54
N ARG A 200 -11.73 0.94 40.41
CA ARG A 200 -12.20 0.42 41.71
C ARG A 200 -12.46 1.61 42.65
N LYS A 201 -13.74 1.95 42.79
CA LYS A 201 -14.27 2.94 43.75
C LYS A 201 -13.68 2.68 45.14
N ALA A 202 -13.13 3.75 45.73
CA ALA A 202 -13.02 3.85 47.18
C ALA A 202 -14.44 3.70 47.77
N VAL A 203 -14.61 2.68 48.61
CA VAL A 203 -15.75 2.50 49.52
C VAL A 203 -15.21 2.74 50.92
#